data_AF-A0A2M8PJK6-F1
#
_entry.id   AF-A0A2M8PJK6-F1
#
_cell.length_a   1.000
_cell.length_b   1.000
_cell.length_c   1.000
_cell.angle_alpha   90.00
_cell.angle_beta   90.00
_cell.angle_gamma   90.00
#
_symmetry.space_group_name_H-M   'P 1'
#
loop_
_entity.id
_entity.type
_entity.pdbx_description
1 polymer ?
#
loop_
_entity_poly.entity_id
_entity_poly.type
_entity_poly.pdbx_seq_one_letter_code
_entity_poly.pdbx_strand_id
1 'polypeptide(L)' 'MREINRLAWQRLNVIAAINGDVVGRTILGIFYFTILMPFGLASSLLSDPLRKKSPKAEWLERPPVPNDLESAREQG' A
#
# COMPACT_ATOMS: atom_id res chain seq x y z
N MET A 1 2.74 30.26 -37.53
CA MET A 1 1.69 29.23 -37.37
C MET A 1 2.21 27.96 -36.69
N ARG A 2 3.17 27.21 -37.27
CA ARG A 2 3.71 25.98 -36.64
C ARG A 2 4.31 26.19 -35.24
N GLU A 3 5.06 27.28 -35.04
CA GLU A 3 5.66 27.58 -33.72
C GLU A 3 4.63 27.97 -32.66
N ILE A 4 3.61 28.73 -33.05
CA ILE A 4 2.50 29.13 -32.15
C ILE A 4 1.74 27.88 -31.71
N ASN A 5 1.46 26.96 -32.64
CA ASN A 5 0.79 25.70 -32.33
C ASN A 5 1.63 24.81 -31.41
N ARG A 6 2.96 24.75 -31.64
CA ARG A 6 3.89 24.03 -30.78
C ARG A 6 3.91 24.60 -29.36
N LEU A 7 3.96 25.93 -29.23
CA LEU A 7 3.95 26.60 -27.92
C LEU A 7 2.62 26.39 -27.20
N ALA A 8 1.49 26.47 -27.92
CA ALA A 8 0.17 26.20 -27.36
C ALA A 8 0.07 24.75 -26.86
N TRP A 9 0.55 23.78 -27.66
CA TRP A 9 0.57 22.36 -27.27
C TRP A 9 1.43 22.12 -26.03
N GLN A 10 2.61 22.73 -25.96
CA GLN A 10 3.48 22.64 -24.77
C GLN A 10 2.79 23.17 -23.51
N ARG A 11 2.11 24.32 -23.61
CA ARG A 11 1.37 24.89 -22.48
C ARG A 11 0.19 24.02 -22.05
N LEU A 12 -0.55 23.46 -23.00
CA LEU A 12 -1.64 22.53 -22.70
C LEU A 12 -1.14 21.27 -22.00
N ASN A 13 0.00 20.72 -22.42
CA ASN A 13 0.58 19.55 -21.76
C ASN A 13 0.99 19.83 -20.31
N VAL A 14 1.53 21.01 -20.02
CA VAL A 14 1.86 21.41 -18.64
C VAL A 14 0.59 21.47 -17.79
N ILE A 15 -0.48 22.08 -18.30
CA ILE A 15 -1.77 22.15 -17.60
C ILE A 15 -2.36 20.75 -17.38
N ALA A 16 -2.30 19.89 -18.40
CA ALA A 16 -2.78 18.52 -18.32
C ALA A 16 -1.99 17.69 -17.30
N ALA A 17 -0.67 17.85 -17.23
CA ALA A 17 0.17 17.16 -16.27
C ALA A 17 -0.16 17.54 -14.82
N ILE A 18 -0.34 18.85 -14.54
CA ILE A 18 -0.72 19.33 -13.21
C ILE A 18 -2.09 18.80 -12.81
N ASN A 19 -3.07 18.88 -13.70
CA ASN A 19 -4.42 18.36 -13.42
C ASN A 19 -4.40 16.84 -13.24
N GLY A 20 -3.61 16.11 -14.05
CA GLY A 20 -3.44 14.67 -13.93
C GLY A 20 -2.86 14.25 -12.58
N ASP A 21 -1.86 14.97 -12.06
CA ASP A 21 -1.28 14.70 -10.74
C ASP A 21 -2.32 14.95 -9.62
N VAL A 22 -3.07 16.06 -9.68
CA VAL A 22 -4.11 16.38 -8.70
C VAL A 22 -5.23 15.33 -8.72
N VAL A 23 -5.76 15.00 -9.90
CA VAL A 23 -6.81 13.99 -10.06
C VAL A 23 -6.31 12.62 -9.63
N GLY A 24 -5.11 12.23 -10.05
CA GLY A 24 -4.49 10.96 -9.68
C GLY A 24 -4.32 10.81 -8.18
N ARG A 25 -3.75 11.82 -7.50
CA ARG A 25 -3.62 11.82 -6.03
C ARG A 25 -4.96 11.85 -5.32
N THR A 26 -5.96 12.54 -5.87
CA THR A 26 -7.30 12.60 -5.28
C THR A 26 -7.98 11.24 -5.36
N ILE A 27 -7.96 10.58 -6.53
CA ILE A 27 -8.49 9.22 -6.70
C ILE A 27 -7.76 8.24 -5.79
N LEU A 28 -6.43 8.33 -5.73
CA LEU A 28 -5.62 7.49 -4.85
C LEU A 28 -6.00 7.71 -3.39
N GLY A 29 -6.11 8.97 -2.95
CA GLY A 29 -6.56 9.31 -1.62
C GLY A 29 -7.92 8.69 -1.32
N ILE A 30 -8.92 8.91 -2.17
CA ILE A 30 -10.26 8.32 -2.02
C ILE A 30 -10.18 6.79 -1.91
N PHE A 31 -9.41 6.13 -2.77
CA PHE A 31 -9.24 4.67 -2.72
C PHE A 31 -8.65 4.20 -1.38
N TYR A 32 -7.57 4.83 -0.93
CA TYR A 32 -6.92 4.47 0.32
C TYR A 32 -7.84 4.69 1.52
N PHE A 33 -8.60 5.78 1.53
CA PHE A 33 -9.51 6.11 2.64
C PHE A 33 -10.79 5.28 2.63
N THR A 34 -11.30 4.87 1.46
CA THR A 34 -12.59 4.15 1.36
C THR A 34 -12.45 2.63 1.30
N ILE A 35 -11.31 2.11 0.86
CA ILE A 35 -11.09 0.66 0.71
C ILE A 35 -10.03 0.20 1.70
N LEU A 36 -8.81 0.74 1.62
CA LEU A 36 -7.68 0.21 2.39
C LEU A 36 -7.83 0.49 3.89
N MET A 37 -8.16 1.72 4.25
CA MET A 37 -8.31 2.14 5.65
C MET A 37 -9.39 1.36 6.41
N PRO A 38 -10.64 1.21 5.93
CA PRO A 38 -11.64 0.42 6.65
C PRO A 38 -11.26 -1.05 6.75
N PHE A 39 -10.60 -1.63 5.73
CA PHE A 39 -10.10 -3.00 5.82
C PHE A 39 -9.00 -3.14 6.89
N GLY A 40 -8.03 -2.24 6.91
CA GLY A 40 -6.96 -2.23 7.92
C GLY A 40 -7.50 -2.03 9.34
N LEU A 41 -8.45 -1.09 9.51
CA LEU A 41 -9.14 -0.87 10.78
C LEU A 41 -9.92 -2.11 11.20
N ALA A 42 -10.75 -2.68 10.32
CA ALA A 42 -11.52 -3.89 10.62
C ALA A 42 -10.61 -5.05 11.03
N SER A 43 -9.52 -5.31 10.28
CA SER A 43 -8.54 -6.34 10.64
C SER A 43 -7.90 -6.08 12.00
N SER A 44 -7.45 -4.85 12.27
CA SER A 44 -6.81 -4.51 13.54
C SER A 44 -7.74 -4.57 14.75
N LEU A 45 -9.00 -4.18 14.57
CA LEU A 45 -9.99 -4.08 15.65
C LEU A 45 -10.73 -5.40 15.88
N LEU A 46 -11.02 -6.16 14.83
CA LEU A 46 -11.81 -7.39 14.91
C LEU A 46 -10.91 -8.63 15.05
N SER A 47 -9.72 -8.63 14.47
CA SER A 47 -8.77 -9.73 14.62
C SER A 47 -7.84 -9.50 15.83
N ASP A 48 -7.10 -10.55 16.20
CA ASP A 48 -5.99 -10.44 17.17
C ASP A 48 -4.73 -11.15 16.64
N PRO A 49 -4.18 -10.70 15.50
CA PRO A 49 -3.05 -11.37 14.85
C PRO A 49 -1.78 -11.37 15.70
N LEU A 50 -1.69 -10.43 16.65
CA LEU A 50 -0.55 -10.31 17.57
C LEU A 50 -0.86 -10.88 18.97
N ARG A 51 -1.99 -11.57 19.14
CA ARG A 51 -2.47 -12.12 20.42
C ARG A 51 -2.46 -11.11 21.59
N LYS A 52 -2.59 -9.81 21.30
CA LYS A 52 -2.53 -8.72 22.28
C LYS A 52 -3.76 -8.67 23.18
N LYS A 53 -4.89 -9.20 22.73
CA LYS A 53 -6.14 -9.24 23.50
C LYS A 53 -6.19 -10.49 24.40
N SER A 54 -5.19 -11.37 24.31
CA SER A 54 -5.09 -12.52 25.20
C SER A 54 -4.75 -12.06 26.62
N PRO A 55 -5.54 -12.45 27.64
CA PRO A 55 -5.30 -12.03 29.03
C PRO A 55 -4.09 -12.76 29.66
N LYS A 56 -3.54 -13.76 28.99
CA LYS A 56 -2.40 -14.55 29.48
C LYS A 56 -1.11 -14.06 28.83
N ALA A 57 -0.21 -13.52 29.64
CA ALA A 57 1.18 -13.33 29.25
C ALA A 57 1.88 -14.70 29.29
N GLU A 58 1.85 -15.42 28.16
CA GLU A 58 2.49 -16.73 28.01
C GLU A 58 3.52 -16.70 26.88
N TRP A 59 4.58 -17.49 27.03
CA TRP A 59 5.54 -17.71 25.95
C TRP A 59 4.84 -18.50 24.84
N LEU A 60 4.86 -17.97 23.63
CA LEU A 60 4.33 -18.66 22.46
C LEU A 60 5.31 -19.76 22.03
N GLU A 61 4.81 -20.97 21.87
CA GLU A 61 5.59 -22.06 21.29
C GLU A 61 5.91 -21.70 19.83
N ARG A 62 7.18 -21.46 19.54
CA ARG A 62 7.68 -21.24 18.19
C ARG A 62 8.16 -22.59 17.65
N PRO A 63 7.59 -23.10 16.54
CA PRO A 63 8.08 -24.34 15.96
C PRO A 63 9.57 -24.20 15.61
N PRO A 64 10.36 -25.27 15.80
CA PRO A 64 11.78 -25.24 15.47
C PRO A 64 11.94 -24.96 13.97
N VAL A 65 12.95 -24.15 13.63
CA VAL A 65 13.36 -23.98 12.24
C VAL A 65 13.83 -25.35 11.75
N PRO A 66 13.31 -25.86 10.62
CA PRO A 66 13.79 -27.13 10.08
C PRO A 66 15.29 -27.03 9.75
N ASN A 67 16.04 -28.10 10.02
CA ASN A 67 17.50 -28.15 9.86
C ASN A 67 17.94 -28.90 8.59
N ASP A 68 17.06 -28.98 7.59
CA ASP A 68 17.34 -29.65 6.33
C ASP A 68 17.78 -28.65 5.24
N LEU A 69 18.47 -29.18 4.22
CA LEU A 69 19.02 -28.34 3.16
C LEU A 69 17.93 -27.70 2.29
N GLU A 70 16.75 -28.33 2.15
CA GLU A 70 15.67 -27.80 1.32
C GLU A 70 15.01 -26.59 2.00
N SER A 71 14.70 -26.68 3.30
CA SER A 71 14.19 -25.55 4.08
C SER A 71 15.18 -24.38 4.21
N ALA A 72 16.49 -24.65 4.13
CA ALA A 72 17.50 -23.58 4.06
C ALA A 72 17.47 -22.80 2.73
N ARG A 73 17.02 -23.42 1.63
CA ARG A 73 16.92 -22.76 0.31
C ARG A 73 15.75 -21.78 0.23
N GLU A 74 14.70 -21.98 1.04
CA GLU A 74 13.50 -21.12 1.06
C GLU A 74 13.66 -19.86 1.94
N GLN A 75 14.80 -19.70 2.64
CA GLN A 75 15.07 -18.57 3.54
C GLN A 75 15.76 -17.36 2.86
N GLY A 76 15.88 -17.37 1.52
CA GLY A 76 16.52 -16.32 0.72
C GLY A 76 15.59 -15.17 0.33
#